data_AF-A0A0F3KZM9-F1
#
_entry.id   AF-A0A0F3KZM9-F1
#
_cell.length_a   1.000
_cell.length_b   1.000
_cell.length_c   1.000
_cell.angle_alpha   90.00
_cell.angle_beta   90.00
_cell.angle_gamma   90.00
#
_symmetry.space_group_name_H-M   'P 1'
#
loop_
_entity.id
_entity.type
_entity.pdbx_description
1 polymer ?
#
loop_
_entity_poly.entity_id
_entity_poly.type
_entity_poly.pdbx_seq_one_letter_code
_entity_poly.pdbx_strand_id
1 'polypeptide(L)'
;MSFARPQALSGIHPDTVRIVAMSAAIALNAAALIAVMRPMVAQIVTFKPQSVPITLIDHPPPPKPAEVPVIKLQPLVKAPPKAVPKPPVAVAPQPPVETVVPTDEGTMQAPPTVQVPATPAPTADAAPIETTLAYVAAPAPKYPAQAIRGRMQGTVTLRVLVDETGKPLDVVIESSSGHQVLDDAARKQVLASWRFQPAVQNGQHVKAWARIPVTFDLRSI
;
A
#
# COMPACT_ATOMS: atom_id res chain seq x y z
N MET A 1 54.98 -75.23 -40.53
CA MET A 1 54.85 -73.78 -40.83
C MET A 1 53.75 -73.61 -41.87
N SER A 2 52.59 -73.09 -41.49
CA SER A 2 51.47 -72.77 -42.39
C SER A 2 50.97 -71.37 -42.03
N PHE A 3 51.10 -70.42 -42.95
CA PHE A 3 50.68 -69.03 -42.75
C PHE A 3 49.22 -68.88 -43.16
N ALA A 4 48.39 -68.38 -42.23
CA ALA A 4 47.02 -67.98 -42.51
C ALA A 4 46.98 -66.69 -43.34
N ARG A 5 46.10 -66.65 -44.35
CA ARG A 5 45.84 -65.47 -45.19
C ARG A 5 45.05 -64.40 -44.39
N PRO A 6 45.38 -63.10 -44.51
CA PRO A 6 44.55 -62.05 -43.92
C PRO A 6 43.25 -61.87 -44.71
N GLN A 7 42.13 -61.79 -44.00
CA GLN A 7 40.83 -61.45 -44.59
C GLN A 7 40.74 -59.93 -44.81
N ALA A 8 40.32 -59.54 -46.01
CA ALA A 8 40.13 -58.14 -46.39
C ALA A 8 38.86 -57.57 -45.74
N LEU A 9 39.01 -56.45 -45.03
CA LEU A 9 37.92 -55.64 -44.48
C LEU A 9 37.12 -55.00 -45.61
N SER A 10 35.84 -55.37 -45.74
CA SER A 10 34.91 -54.71 -46.67
C SER A 10 34.72 -53.24 -46.27
N GLY A 11 35.14 -52.33 -47.15
CA GLY A 11 34.98 -50.89 -46.99
C GLY A 11 33.52 -50.47 -47.02
N ILE A 12 33.12 -49.64 -46.06
CA ILE A 12 31.82 -48.97 -46.03
C ILE A 12 31.86 -47.88 -47.10
N HIS A 13 31.28 -48.16 -48.28
CA HIS A 13 31.07 -47.14 -49.30
C HIS A 13 29.80 -46.36 -48.97
N PRO A 14 29.87 -45.05 -48.73
CA PRO A 14 28.67 -44.25 -48.49
C PRO A 14 27.81 -44.20 -49.75
N ASP A 15 26.57 -44.66 -49.65
CA ASP A 15 25.60 -44.60 -50.74
C ASP A 15 25.16 -43.14 -50.95
N THR A 16 25.55 -42.55 -52.09
CA THR A 16 25.24 -41.16 -52.46
C THR A 16 23.74 -40.89 -52.36
N VAL A 17 22.89 -41.87 -52.68
CA VAL A 17 21.43 -41.74 -52.60
C VAL A 17 20.99 -41.56 -51.14
N ARG A 18 21.58 -42.28 -50.20
CA ARG A 18 21.27 -42.14 -48.77
C ARG A 18 21.72 -40.80 -48.21
N ILE A 19 22.90 -40.32 -48.62
CA ILE A 19 23.40 -39.01 -48.18
C ILE A 19 22.46 -37.90 -48.66
N VAL A 20 22.08 -37.93 -49.93
CA VAL A 20 21.16 -36.94 -50.51
C VAL A 20 19.77 -37.01 -49.86
N ALA A 21 19.26 -38.21 -49.59
CA ALA A 21 17.97 -38.36 -48.92
C ALA A 21 17.99 -37.81 -47.48
N MET A 22 19.05 -38.08 -46.72
CA MET A 22 19.19 -37.58 -45.35
C MET A 22 19.39 -36.07 -45.29
N SER A 23 20.18 -35.50 -46.19
CA SER A 23 20.38 -34.04 -46.24
C SER A 23 19.10 -33.30 -46.61
N ALA A 24 18.31 -33.83 -47.56
CA ALA A 24 17.01 -33.27 -47.92
C ALA A 24 16.02 -33.29 -46.74
N ALA A 25 15.98 -34.40 -45.98
CA ALA A 25 15.12 -34.51 -44.81
C ALA A 25 15.51 -33.52 -43.70
N ILE A 26 16.80 -33.35 -43.44
CA ILE A 26 17.31 -32.37 -42.46
C ILE A 26 16.97 -30.94 -42.89
N ALA A 27 17.18 -30.60 -44.17
CA ALA A 27 16.88 -29.27 -44.69
C ALA A 27 15.39 -28.93 -44.58
N LEU A 28 14.51 -29.91 -44.88
CA LEU A 28 13.07 -29.73 -44.77
C LEU A 28 12.61 -29.52 -43.33
N ASN A 29 13.15 -30.29 -42.37
CA ASN A 29 12.84 -30.12 -40.95
C ASN A 29 13.37 -28.79 -40.39
N ALA A 30 14.58 -28.37 -40.80
CA ALA A 30 15.13 -27.08 -40.39
C ALA A 30 14.28 -25.91 -40.91
N ALA A 31 13.82 -25.98 -42.17
CA ALA A 31 12.93 -24.98 -42.74
C ALA A 31 11.59 -24.90 -41.98
N ALA A 32 11.01 -26.04 -41.59
CA ALA A 32 9.79 -26.09 -40.78
C ALA A 32 10.00 -25.42 -39.40
N LEU A 33 11.13 -25.70 -38.74
CA LEU A 33 11.44 -25.11 -37.44
C LEU A 33 11.64 -23.59 -37.51
N ILE A 34 12.33 -23.10 -38.56
CA ILE A 34 12.51 -21.66 -38.81
C ILE A 34 11.16 -20.96 -39.09
N ALA A 35 10.26 -21.62 -39.83
CA ALA A 35 8.93 -21.08 -40.12
C ALA A 35 8.08 -20.91 -38.84
N VAL A 36 8.14 -21.87 -37.92
CA VAL A 36 7.43 -21.81 -36.62
C VAL A 36 8.02 -20.75 -35.69
N MET A 37 9.34 -20.54 -35.73
CA MET A 37 10.01 -19.55 -34.87
C MET A 37 9.92 -18.11 -35.39
N ARG A 38 9.24 -17.84 -36.52
CA ARG A 38 8.98 -16.45 -36.95
C ARG A 38 8.13 -15.75 -35.88
N PRO A 39 8.67 -14.75 -35.16
CA PRO A 39 7.96 -14.16 -34.05
C PRO A 39 6.84 -13.28 -34.61
N MET A 40 5.60 -13.53 -34.17
CA MET A 40 4.44 -12.69 -34.44
C MET A 40 4.59 -11.38 -33.64
N VAL A 41 5.55 -10.55 -34.04
CA VAL A 41 5.82 -9.25 -33.44
C VAL A 41 5.04 -8.21 -34.25
N ALA A 42 4.21 -7.45 -33.51
CA ALA A 42 3.51 -6.23 -33.93
C ALA A 42 2.11 -6.38 -34.56
N GLN A 43 1.14 -6.86 -33.77
CA GLN A 43 -0.21 -6.25 -33.76
C GLN A 43 -0.43 -5.32 -32.54
N ILE A 44 0.62 -4.99 -31.79
CA ILE A 44 0.50 -4.25 -30.51
C ILE A 44 0.43 -2.72 -30.64
N VAL A 45 0.21 -2.12 -31.81
CA VAL A 45 0.09 -0.65 -31.92
C VAL A 45 -1.05 -0.22 -32.83
N THR A 46 -2.30 -0.52 -32.46
CA THR A 46 -3.44 0.36 -32.80
C THR A 46 -4.56 0.22 -31.77
N PHE A 47 -4.26 0.40 -30.49
CA PHE A 47 -5.31 0.91 -29.59
C PHE A 47 -5.30 2.42 -29.70
N LYS A 48 -6.19 2.95 -30.55
CA LYS A 48 -6.48 4.39 -30.60
C LYS A 48 -7.27 4.69 -29.32
N PRO A 49 -6.72 5.43 -28.33
CA PRO A 49 -7.47 5.76 -27.13
C PRO A 49 -8.69 6.58 -27.55
N GLN A 50 -9.88 6.00 -27.44
CA GLN A 50 -11.11 6.76 -27.57
C GLN A 50 -11.22 7.61 -26.32
N SER A 51 -10.88 8.89 -26.44
CA SER A 51 -11.22 9.89 -25.44
C SER A 51 -12.74 10.00 -25.42
N VAL A 52 -13.37 9.34 -24.46
CA VAL A 52 -14.78 9.58 -24.18
C VAL A 52 -14.85 11.03 -23.67
N PRO A 53 -15.54 11.96 -24.36
CA PRO A 53 -15.70 13.30 -23.82
C PRO A 53 -16.47 13.15 -22.52
N ILE A 54 -15.84 13.58 -21.42
CA ILE A 54 -16.53 13.76 -20.14
C ILE A 54 -17.62 14.79 -20.44
N THR A 55 -18.83 14.30 -20.68
CA THR A 55 -20.00 15.16 -20.70
C THR A 55 -20.17 15.51 -19.23
N LEU A 56 -19.80 16.73 -18.87
CA LEU A 56 -20.18 17.30 -17.59
C LEU A 56 -21.70 17.29 -17.63
N ILE A 57 -22.31 16.24 -17.08
CA ILE A 57 -23.74 16.23 -16.80
C ILE A 57 -23.91 17.47 -15.95
N ASP A 58 -24.68 18.43 -16.45
CA ASP A 58 -25.03 19.62 -15.67
C ASP A 58 -25.88 19.08 -14.52
N HIS A 59 -25.22 18.74 -13.42
CA HIS A 59 -25.89 18.32 -12.20
C HIS A 59 -26.69 19.55 -11.79
N PRO A 60 -28.04 19.48 -11.73
CA PRO A 60 -28.81 20.61 -11.22
C PRO A 60 -28.21 21.00 -9.87
N PRO A 61 -28.04 22.31 -9.59
CA PRO A 61 -27.45 22.76 -8.35
C PRO A 61 -28.16 22.05 -7.20
N PRO A 62 -27.42 21.53 -6.21
CA PRO A 62 -28.01 20.78 -5.11
C PRO A 62 -29.17 21.60 -4.53
N PRO A 63 -30.33 20.98 -4.25
CA PRO A 63 -31.43 21.70 -3.64
C PRO A 63 -30.89 22.39 -2.39
N LYS A 64 -31.15 23.70 -2.27
CA LYS A 64 -30.73 24.48 -1.10
C LYS A 64 -31.07 23.67 0.15
N PRO A 65 -30.13 23.48 1.09
CA PRO A 65 -30.41 22.75 2.32
C PRO A 65 -31.72 23.26 2.90
N ALA A 66 -32.70 22.36 3.08
CA ALA A 66 -33.92 22.70 3.78
C ALA A 66 -33.51 23.34 5.11
N GLU A 67 -34.01 24.54 5.40
CA GLU A 67 -33.75 25.20 6.68
C GLU A 67 -34.12 24.22 7.79
N VAL A 68 -33.10 23.77 8.53
CA VAL A 68 -33.30 22.94 9.72
C VAL A 68 -34.27 23.73 10.60
N PRO A 69 -35.43 23.17 11.02
CA PRO A 69 -36.35 23.90 11.87
C PRO A 69 -35.57 24.32 13.11
N VAL A 70 -35.47 25.64 13.33
CA VAL A 70 -34.84 26.19 14.52
C VAL A 70 -35.63 25.65 15.71
N ILE A 71 -35.02 24.69 16.43
CA ILE A 71 -35.55 24.19 17.69
C ILE A 71 -35.54 25.40 18.63
N LYS A 72 -36.73 25.97 18.87
CA LYS A 72 -36.91 27.01 19.89
C LYS A 72 -36.66 26.36 21.24
N LEU A 73 -35.44 26.45 21.72
CA LEU A 73 -35.05 26.01 23.05
C LEU A 73 -35.98 26.69 24.06
N GLN A 74 -36.89 25.92 24.68
CA GLN A 74 -37.63 26.44 25.82
C GLN A 74 -36.64 26.69 26.96
N PRO A 75 -36.68 27.86 27.62
CA PRO A 75 -35.84 28.14 28.78
C PRO A 75 -36.05 27.07 29.84
N LEU A 76 -34.95 26.46 30.30
CA LEU A 76 -34.97 25.53 31.41
C LEU A 76 -35.58 26.23 32.63
N VAL A 77 -36.72 25.75 33.11
CA VAL A 77 -37.35 26.25 34.34
C VAL A 77 -36.34 26.10 35.47
N LYS A 78 -35.85 27.22 36.00
CA LYS A 78 -34.92 27.23 37.13
C LYS A 78 -35.59 26.54 38.32
N ALA A 79 -35.04 25.41 38.75
CA ALA A 79 -35.43 24.76 39.98
C ALA A 79 -35.15 25.71 41.18
N PRO A 80 -36.04 25.76 42.20
CA PRO A 80 -35.82 26.59 43.37
C PRO A 80 -34.58 26.10 44.15
N PRO A 81 -33.73 27.02 44.65
CA PRO A 81 -32.50 26.67 45.33
C PRO A 81 -32.79 26.04 46.70
N LYS A 82 -32.17 24.88 46.97
CA LYS A 82 -32.08 24.33 48.32
C LYS A 82 -31.30 25.30 49.20
N ALA A 83 -31.88 25.67 50.33
CA ALA A 83 -31.25 26.51 51.34
C ALA A 83 -30.03 25.82 51.95
N VAL A 84 -28.87 26.46 51.87
CA VAL A 84 -27.65 26.09 52.60
C VAL A 84 -27.59 26.93 53.87
N PRO A 85 -27.37 26.34 55.06
CA PRO A 85 -27.36 27.08 56.33
C PRO A 85 -26.12 27.95 56.49
N LYS A 86 -26.32 29.07 57.19
CA LYS A 86 -25.42 30.22 57.35
C LYS A 86 -24.45 30.02 58.53
N PRO A 87 -23.13 30.20 58.38
CA PRO A 87 -22.21 30.40 59.51
C PRO A 87 -22.26 31.84 60.05
N PRO A 88 -21.89 32.10 61.32
CA PRO A 88 -22.05 33.42 61.95
C PRO A 88 -20.94 34.42 61.60
N VAL A 89 -21.38 35.69 61.49
CA VAL A 89 -20.70 37.00 61.69
C VAL A 89 -19.58 36.97 62.75
N ALA A 90 -18.51 37.79 62.80
CA ALA A 90 -18.06 39.08 62.25
C ALA A 90 -16.49 39.11 62.41
N VAL A 91 -15.64 40.01 61.88
CA VAL A 91 -15.49 41.48 62.06
C VAL A 91 -14.42 41.97 61.04
N ALA A 92 -14.61 43.19 60.50
CA ALA A 92 -13.81 43.96 59.51
C ALA A 92 -12.47 44.52 60.10
N PRO A 93 -11.67 45.47 59.51
CA PRO A 93 -11.81 46.29 58.29
C PRO A 93 -10.50 46.52 57.44
N GLN A 94 -10.58 47.46 56.49
CA GLN A 94 -9.89 47.64 55.19
C GLN A 94 -8.53 48.44 55.25
N PRO A 95 -7.84 48.76 54.10
CA PRO A 95 -6.42 49.13 53.93
C PRO A 95 -6.12 50.64 54.09
N PRO A 96 -4.88 51.12 53.83
CA PRO A 96 -4.66 51.80 52.55
C PRO A 96 -3.26 51.63 51.90
N VAL A 97 -3.29 51.86 50.58
CA VAL A 97 -2.21 52.03 49.59
C VAL A 97 -1.17 53.08 49.97
N GLU A 98 0.10 52.86 49.62
CA GLU A 98 0.94 53.95 49.10
C GLU A 98 2.11 53.47 48.22
N THR A 99 2.31 54.24 47.17
CA THR A 99 3.25 54.11 46.05
C THR A 99 4.69 54.45 46.48
N VAL A 100 5.64 54.20 45.56
CA VAL A 100 6.89 54.95 45.29
C VAL A 100 8.14 54.04 45.22
N VAL A 101 8.74 54.09 44.03
CA VAL A 101 9.99 53.52 43.48
C VAL A 101 11.25 54.20 44.09
N PRO A 102 12.52 53.93 43.67
CA PRO A 102 13.31 52.70 43.48
C PRO A 102 14.69 52.80 44.22
N THR A 103 15.58 51.82 44.00
CA THR A 103 17.06 51.85 44.21
C THR A 103 17.55 51.44 45.61
N ASP A 104 18.34 50.36 45.73
CA ASP A 104 19.80 50.42 45.90
C ASP A 104 20.42 49.01 46.05
N GLU A 105 21.72 48.94 45.75
CA GLU A 105 22.65 47.81 45.68
C GLU A 105 22.63 46.83 46.87
N GLY A 106 22.97 45.56 46.59
CA GLY A 106 23.22 44.59 47.67
C GLY A 106 23.34 43.14 47.24
N THR A 107 24.52 42.77 46.78
CA THR A 107 25.07 41.42 46.57
C THR A 107 24.57 40.36 47.56
N MET A 108 24.10 39.20 47.07
CA MET A 108 24.49 37.89 47.62
C MET A 108 24.19 36.75 46.61
N GLN A 109 25.25 36.01 46.30
CA GLN A 109 25.31 34.90 45.35
C GLN A 109 24.43 33.71 45.78
N ALA A 110 23.75 33.10 44.81
CA ALA A 110 23.17 31.76 44.94
C ALA A 110 24.20 30.69 44.48
N PRO A 111 24.24 29.49 45.10
CA PRO A 111 25.22 28.46 44.80
C PRO A 111 25.00 27.80 43.42
N PRO A 112 26.06 27.21 42.82
CA PRO A 112 26.00 26.65 41.48
C PRO A 112 25.12 25.40 41.45
N THR A 113 24.08 25.41 40.59
CA THR A 113 23.36 24.19 40.25
C THR A 113 24.20 23.40 39.25
N VAL A 114 24.55 22.18 39.66
CA VAL A 114 25.28 21.19 38.90
C VAL A 114 24.51 20.88 37.61
N GLN A 115 25.09 21.18 36.45
CA GLN A 115 24.53 20.77 35.16
C GLN A 115 24.77 19.27 34.98
N VAL A 116 23.70 18.49 35.04
CA VAL A 116 23.74 17.07 34.65
C VAL A 116 23.81 17.02 33.11
N PRO A 117 24.77 16.31 32.49
CA PRO A 117 24.81 16.19 31.04
C PRO A 117 23.56 15.46 30.56
N ALA A 118 22.78 16.12 29.70
CA ALA A 118 21.67 15.50 29.01
C ALA A 118 22.21 14.37 28.12
N THR A 119 21.90 13.13 28.46
CA THR A 119 22.02 11.98 27.56
C THR A 119 21.18 12.27 26.32
N PRO A 120 21.71 12.14 25.09
CA PRO A 120 20.89 12.28 23.89
C PRO A 120 19.81 11.17 23.90
N ALA A 121 18.55 11.58 23.87
CA ALA A 121 17.42 10.68 23.71
C ALA A 121 17.57 9.88 22.40
N PRO A 122 17.19 8.60 22.36
CA PRO A 122 17.16 7.84 21.11
C PRO A 122 16.19 8.52 20.14
N THR A 123 16.66 8.71 18.91
CA THR A 123 15.91 9.28 17.78
C THR A 123 14.51 8.68 17.72
N ALA A 124 13.51 9.55 17.83
CA ALA A 124 12.11 9.22 17.67
C ALA A 124 11.87 8.54 16.31
N ASP A 125 11.07 7.47 16.33
CA ASP A 125 10.45 6.82 15.18
C ASP A 125 10.06 7.88 14.13
N ALA A 126 10.73 7.86 12.98
CA ALA A 126 10.31 8.66 11.84
C ALA A 126 8.93 8.15 11.40
N ALA A 127 7.96 9.06 11.30
CA ALA A 127 6.60 8.72 10.88
C ALA A 127 6.62 8.03 9.50
N PRO A 128 5.81 6.97 9.28
CA PRO A 128 5.82 6.23 8.02
C PRO A 128 5.48 7.13 6.83
N ILE A 129 6.30 7.07 5.78
CA ILE A 129 6.08 7.81 4.53
C ILE A 129 5.01 7.13 3.66
N GLU A 130 4.18 7.91 2.96
CA GLU A 130 3.24 7.38 1.96
C GLU A 130 3.91 7.29 0.59
N THR A 131 3.89 6.12 -0.04
CA THR A 131 4.44 5.92 -1.39
C THR A 131 3.72 4.80 -2.14
N THR A 132 3.94 4.64 -3.44
CA THR A 132 3.52 3.43 -4.16
C THR A 132 4.72 2.49 -4.19
N LEU A 133 4.68 1.40 -3.43
CA LEU A 133 5.78 0.43 -3.37
C LEU A 133 5.69 -0.58 -4.50
N ALA A 134 6.85 -0.94 -5.06
CA ALA A 134 6.98 -2.08 -5.95
C ALA A 134 6.84 -3.40 -5.17
N TYR A 135 6.20 -4.39 -5.79
CA TYR A 135 5.99 -5.71 -5.19
C TYR A 135 7.22 -6.59 -5.40
N VAL A 136 7.65 -7.30 -4.35
CA VAL A 136 8.63 -8.39 -4.46
C VAL A 136 7.90 -9.70 -4.80
N ALA A 137 6.73 -9.91 -4.22
CA ALA A 137 5.82 -11.01 -4.55
C ALA A 137 4.37 -10.61 -4.27
N ALA A 138 3.53 -10.63 -5.30
CA ALA A 138 2.10 -10.32 -5.23
C ALA A 138 1.27 -11.46 -5.84
N PRO A 139 1.18 -12.63 -5.18
CA PRO A 139 0.34 -13.72 -5.65
C PRO A 139 -1.13 -13.29 -5.67
N ALA A 140 -1.81 -13.59 -6.78
CA ALA A 140 -3.22 -13.25 -6.98
C ALA A 140 -4.07 -13.71 -5.78
N PRO A 141 -5.05 -12.89 -5.34
CA PRO A 141 -5.90 -13.24 -4.23
C PRO A 141 -6.75 -14.45 -4.57
N LYS A 142 -6.88 -15.36 -3.59
CA LYS A 142 -7.77 -16.50 -3.74
C LYS A 142 -9.22 -16.02 -3.81
N TYR A 143 -9.91 -16.38 -4.89
CA TYR A 143 -11.31 -16.02 -5.09
C TYR A 143 -12.22 -16.78 -4.10
N PRO A 144 -13.03 -16.09 -3.27
CA PRO A 144 -13.93 -16.77 -2.34
C PRO A 144 -15.04 -17.55 -3.07
N ALA A 145 -15.30 -18.78 -2.65
CA ALA A 145 -16.34 -19.63 -3.28
C ALA A 145 -17.73 -18.98 -3.26
N GLN A 146 -18.06 -18.22 -2.21
CA GLN A 146 -19.33 -17.48 -2.12
C GLN A 146 -19.41 -16.36 -3.16
N ALA A 147 -18.31 -15.65 -3.41
CA ALA A 147 -18.23 -14.60 -4.42
C ALA A 147 -18.35 -15.16 -5.85
N ILE A 148 -17.77 -16.34 -6.12
CA ILE A 148 -17.94 -17.05 -7.39
C ILE A 148 -19.42 -17.39 -7.64
N ARG A 149 -20.08 -18.02 -6.66
CA ARG A 149 -21.50 -18.39 -6.75
C ARG A 149 -22.41 -17.18 -6.94
N GLY A 150 -22.08 -16.09 -6.25
CA GLY A 150 -22.80 -14.81 -6.35
C GLY A 150 -22.41 -13.93 -7.53
N ARG A 151 -21.46 -14.37 -8.38
CA ARG A 151 -20.91 -13.60 -9.51
C ARG A 151 -20.40 -12.21 -9.11
N MET A 152 -19.90 -12.08 -7.88
CA MET A 152 -19.41 -10.82 -7.31
C MET A 152 -18.01 -10.53 -7.82
N GLN A 153 -17.78 -9.37 -8.43
CA GLN A 153 -16.49 -8.93 -8.99
C GLN A 153 -16.25 -7.47 -8.63
N GLY A 154 -15.00 -7.00 -8.74
CA GLY A 154 -14.64 -5.60 -8.50
C GLY A 154 -13.20 -5.43 -8.05
N THR A 155 -12.81 -4.18 -7.79
CA THR A 155 -11.46 -3.83 -7.36
C THR A 155 -11.50 -3.23 -5.96
N VAL A 156 -10.68 -3.79 -5.06
CA VAL A 156 -10.45 -3.29 -3.70
C VAL A 156 -9.16 -2.48 -3.72
N THR A 157 -9.19 -1.23 -3.25
CA THR A 157 -7.97 -0.45 -3.02
C THR A 157 -7.58 -0.56 -1.56
N LEU A 158 -6.40 -1.12 -1.31
CA LEU A 158 -5.84 -1.31 0.01
C LEU A 158 -4.69 -0.33 0.25
N ARG A 159 -4.59 0.14 1.49
CA ARG A 159 -3.47 0.91 2.02
C ARG A 159 -2.74 0.04 3.04
N VAL A 160 -1.49 -0.28 2.78
CA VAL A 160 -0.72 -1.30 3.51
C VAL A 160 0.51 -0.70 4.16
N LEU A 161 0.68 -0.89 5.46
CA LEU A 161 1.90 -0.49 6.16
C LEU A 161 2.93 -1.61 5.99
N VAL A 162 4.07 -1.28 5.41
CA VAL A 162 5.16 -2.21 5.16
C VAL A 162 6.32 -1.88 6.11
N ASP A 163 6.92 -2.91 6.70
CA ASP A 163 8.10 -2.75 7.55
C ASP A 163 9.41 -2.64 6.74
N GLU A 164 10.51 -2.40 7.47
CA GLU A 164 11.87 -2.29 6.92
C GLU A 164 12.37 -3.59 6.25
N THR A 165 11.68 -4.72 6.49
CA THR A 165 11.97 -6.03 5.90
C THR A 165 11.09 -6.36 4.69
N GLY A 166 10.07 -5.55 4.40
CA GLY A 166 9.14 -5.75 3.30
C GLY A 166 7.90 -6.57 3.66
N LYS A 167 7.63 -6.78 4.95
CA LYS A 167 6.43 -7.48 5.43
C LYS A 167 5.29 -6.48 5.69
N PRO A 168 4.05 -6.85 5.35
CA PRO A 168 2.89 -6.07 5.72
C PRO A 168 2.63 -6.19 7.24
N LEU A 169 2.57 -5.05 7.92
CA LEU A 169 2.21 -4.94 9.33
C LEU A 169 0.72 -4.65 9.52
N ASP A 170 0.16 -3.79 8.68
CA ASP A 170 -1.23 -3.37 8.76
C ASP A 170 -1.83 -3.16 7.36
N VAL A 171 -3.13 -3.37 7.23
CA VAL A 171 -3.87 -3.24 5.97
C VAL A 171 -5.21 -2.58 6.23
N VAL A 172 -5.36 -1.39 5.67
CA VAL A 172 -6.58 -0.58 5.69
C VAL A 172 -7.26 -0.65 4.33
N ILE A 173 -8.58 -0.80 4.31
CA ILE A 173 -9.36 -0.70 3.08
C ILE A 173 -9.59 0.78 2.80
N GLU A 174 -9.06 1.27 1.70
CA GLU A 174 -9.24 2.65 1.27
C GLU A 174 -10.45 2.79 0.33
N SER A 175 -10.66 1.80 -0.54
CA SER A 175 -11.88 1.69 -1.34
C SER A 175 -12.33 0.24 -1.41
N SER A 176 -13.60 -0.01 -1.08
CA SER A 176 -14.23 -1.32 -1.19
C SER A 176 -14.51 -1.68 -2.66
N SER A 177 -14.54 -2.98 -2.98
CA SER A 177 -15.06 -3.47 -4.27
C SER A 177 -16.60 -3.49 -4.33
N GLY A 178 -17.28 -2.96 -3.33
CA GLY A 178 -18.73 -3.05 -3.15
C GLY A 178 -19.20 -4.39 -2.56
N HIS A 179 -18.27 -5.29 -2.20
CA HIS A 179 -18.59 -6.61 -1.67
C HIS A 179 -17.64 -6.96 -0.51
N GLN A 180 -18.16 -6.99 0.72
CA GLN A 180 -17.37 -7.25 1.92
C GLN A 180 -16.57 -8.57 1.84
N VAL A 181 -17.13 -9.60 1.20
CA VAL A 181 -16.44 -10.89 1.02
C VAL A 181 -15.16 -10.78 0.19
N LEU A 182 -15.13 -9.87 -0.80
CA LEU A 182 -13.95 -9.62 -1.62
C LEU A 182 -12.94 -8.75 -0.86
N ASP A 183 -13.42 -7.74 -0.13
CA ASP A 183 -12.58 -6.87 0.70
C ASP A 183 -11.82 -7.67 1.78
N ASP A 184 -12.53 -8.55 2.49
CA ASP A 184 -11.93 -9.41 3.52
C ASP A 184 -10.95 -10.42 2.92
N ALA A 185 -11.23 -10.94 1.72
CA ALA A 185 -10.33 -11.85 1.02
C ALA A 185 -9.04 -11.14 0.58
N ALA A 186 -9.16 -9.93 0.05
CA ALA A 186 -8.01 -9.10 -0.34
C ALA A 186 -7.13 -8.80 0.88
N ARG A 187 -7.73 -8.32 1.98
CA ARG A 187 -7.00 -8.02 3.23
C ARG A 187 -6.23 -9.23 3.75
N LYS A 188 -6.90 -10.39 3.84
CA LYS A 188 -6.28 -11.64 4.32
C LYS A 188 -5.14 -12.10 3.42
N GLN A 189 -5.31 -12.03 2.11
CA GLN A 189 -4.27 -12.44 1.16
C GLN A 189 -3.02 -11.58 1.31
N VAL A 190 -3.18 -10.25 1.36
CA VAL A 190 -2.06 -9.33 1.47
C VAL A 190 -1.25 -9.61 2.74
N LEU A 191 -1.92 -9.69 3.89
CA LEU A 191 -1.26 -9.98 5.17
C LEU A 191 -0.51 -11.32 5.16
N ALA A 192 -1.13 -12.37 4.60
CA ALA A 192 -0.56 -13.71 4.63
C ALA A 192 0.60 -13.89 3.64
N SER A 193 0.44 -13.44 2.40
CA SER A 193 1.22 -13.96 1.27
C SER A 193 2.00 -12.90 0.49
N TRP A 194 1.75 -11.61 0.70
CA TRP A 194 2.40 -10.57 -0.10
C TRP A 194 3.69 -10.09 0.53
N ARG A 195 4.71 -9.85 -0.30
CA ARG A 195 5.98 -9.28 0.13
C ARG A 195 6.30 -8.08 -0.72
N PHE A 196 6.83 -7.05 -0.08
CA PHE A 196 7.02 -5.72 -0.63
C PHE A 196 8.49 -5.36 -0.62
N GLN A 197 8.88 -4.46 -1.52
CA GLN A 197 10.18 -3.83 -1.41
C GLN A 197 10.12 -2.80 -0.26
N PRO A 198 11.02 -2.86 0.74
CA PRO A 198 11.09 -1.82 1.77
C PRO A 198 11.32 -0.45 1.14
N ALA A 199 10.72 0.58 1.72
CA ALA A 199 11.07 1.94 1.35
C ALA A 199 12.47 2.27 1.87
N VAL A 200 13.21 3.08 1.11
CA VAL A 200 14.55 3.52 1.51
C VAL A 200 14.53 5.03 1.70
N GLN A 201 14.94 5.49 2.87
CA GLN A 201 15.13 6.91 3.19
C GLN A 201 16.53 7.10 3.76
N ASN A 202 17.30 8.03 3.19
CA ASN A 202 18.70 8.30 3.57
C ASN A 202 19.59 7.03 3.59
N GLY A 203 19.35 6.09 2.68
CA GLY A 203 20.10 4.83 2.58
C GLY A 203 19.71 3.77 3.62
N GLN A 204 18.70 4.03 4.45
CA GLN A 204 18.17 3.09 5.44
C GLN A 204 16.78 2.63 5.03
N HIS A 205 16.46 1.36 5.32
CA HIS A 205 15.11 0.86 5.13
C HIS A 205 14.19 1.46 6.20
N VAL A 206 13.03 1.96 5.79
CA VAL A 206 12.05 2.60 6.68
C VAL A 206 10.66 2.02 6.47
N LYS A 207 9.82 2.13 7.50
CA LYS A 207 8.39 1.79 7.39
C LYS A 207 7.69 2.75 6.44
N ALA A 208 6.83 2.22 5.58
CA ALA A 208 6.09 3.03 4.62
C ALA A 208 4.70 2.48 4.31
N TRP A 209 3.78 3.38 4.00
CA TRP A 209 2.46 3.03 3.48
C TRP A 209 2.50 2.85 1.97
N ALA A 210 1.86 1.78 1.47
CA ALA A 210 1.68 1.48 0.06
C ALA A 210 0.20 1.42 -0.33
N ARG A 211 -0.18 2.05 -1.45
CA ARG A 211 -1.52 1.94 -2.04
C ARG A 211 -1.54 0.90 -3.16
N ILE A 212 -2.49 -0.04 -3.08
CA ILE A 212 -2.52 -1.26 -3.89
C ILE A 212 -3.95 -1.52 -4.38
N PRO A 213 -4.18 -1.55 -5.71
CA PRO A 213 -5.42 -2.08 -6.25
C PRO A 213 -5.36 -3.62 -6.36
N VAL A 214 -6.40 -4.29 -5.85
CA VAL A 214 -6.59 -5.74 -5.94
C VAL A 214 -7.88 -6.01 -6.71
N THR A 215 -7.75 -6.54 -7.94
CA THR A 215 -8.89 -6.79 -8.83
C THR A 215 -9.33 -8.25 -8.77
N PHE A 216 -10.64 -8.46 -8.59
CA PHE A 216 -11.31 -9.75 -8.70
C PHE A 216 -12.13 -9.79 -9.99
N ASP A 217 -11.67 -10.58 -10.96
CA ASP A 217 -12.39 -10.84 -12.21
C ASP A 217 -12.66 -12.34 -12.35
N LEU A 218 -13.91 -12.69 -12.63
CA LEU A 218 -14.35 -14.09 -12.85
C LEU A 218 -13.80 -14.69 -14.14
N ARG A 219 -13.28 -13.88 -15.06
CA ARG A 219 -12.62 -14.34 -16.28
C ARG A 219 -11.18 -14.82 -16.05
N SER A 220 -10.63 -14.52 -14.87
CA SER A 220 -9.24 -14.78 -14.51
C SER A 220 -9.05 -16.01 -13.58
N ILE A 221 -10.14 -16.73 -13.25
CA ILE A 221 -10.10 -17.93 -12.40
C ILE A 221 -10.04 -19.23 -13.20
#